data_AF-A0A4S3JIV7-F1
#
_entry.id   AF-A0A4S3JIV7-F1
#
_cell.length_a   1.000
_cell.length_b   1.000
_cell.length_c   1.000
_cell.angle_alpha   90.00
_cell.angle_beta   90.00
_cell.angle_gamma   90.00
#
_symmetry.space_group_name_H-M   'P 1'
#
loop_
_entity.id
_entity.type
_entity.pdbx_description
1 polymer ?
#
loop_
_entity_poly.entity_id
_entity_poly.type
_entity_poly.pdbx_seq_one_letter_code
_entity_poly.pdbx_strand_id
1 'polypeptide(L)'
;MLYETKTLTSFTLHTGATASQLPGVLLDSAAMGIDLDRHHVRSTHRKAPKSENVYLQVLVKLYRFLARRTDANFNKVVLRRLFMSRINRPPVSLSRIASNLADAHKGKTVVVIGTVTDDNRLLNVPKLSVAALRFTATARARIEKAGGETLTLDQLALRAPTGANTLLLRGPKNAREAVKHFGFGPHSHKKPYVRSKGHILPSAFASILNPAT
;
A
#
# COMPACT_ATOMS: atom_id res chain seq x y z
N MET A 1 14.12 4.38 62.86
CA MET A 1 14.75 3.05 62.69
C MET A 1 15.50 3.14 61.36
N LEU A 2 16.84 3.24 61.26
CA LEU A 2 17.92 2.56 62.01
C LEU A 2 17.65 1.06 62.07
N TYR A 3 18.45 0.14 61.52
CA TYR A 3 19.90 0.09 61.26
C TYR A 3 20.16 -0.39 59.79
N GLU A 4 21.36 -0.64 59.25
CA GLU A 4 22.59 -1.18 59.85
C GLU A 4 23.85 -0.89 59.02
N THR A 5 24.98 -0.71 59.71
CA THR A 5 26.32 -0.43 59.15
C THR A 5 27.19 -1.68 59.14
N LYS A 6 27.95 -1.94 58.07
CA LYS A 6 29.17 -2.76 58.14
C LYS A 6 30.34 -2.05 57.43
N THR A 7 31.29 -1.63 58.25
CA THR A 7 32.63 -1.14 57.86
C THR A 7 33.69 -2.19 58.22
N LEU A 8 34.95 -1.86 57.90
CA LEU A 8 36.17 -2.65 58.15
C LEU A 8 36.36 -3.80 57.13
N THR A 9 37.55 -4.03 56.57
CA THR A 9 38.91 -3.73 57.05
C THR A 9 39.85 -3.17 55.96
N SER A 10 40.90 -2.46 56.40
CA SER A 10 42.00 -1.91 55.60
C SER A 10 43.22 -2.84 55.58
N PHE A 11 44.12 -2.72 54.58
CA PHE A 11 45.58 -2.85 54.76
C PHE A 11 46.39 -2.26 53.57
N THR A 12 47.69 -2.00 53.78
CA THR A 12 48.61 -1.21 52.93
C THR A 12 50.00 -1.92 52.81
N LEU A 13 51.04 -1.51 52.06
CA LEU A 13 51.55 -0.21 51.55
C LEU A 13 52.24 -0.32 50.16
N HIS A 14 52.60 0.84 49.60
CA HIS A 14 53.74 1.14 48.70
C HIS A 14 54.39 0.07 47.80
N THR A 15 54.49 0.41 46.51
CA THR A 15 55.78 0.84 45.92
C THR A 15 55.52 1.68 44.65
N GLY A 16 56.40 2.62 44.34
CA GLY A 16 56.16 3.60 43.27
C GLY A 16 56.53 3.08 41.87
N ALA A 17 55.77 3.54 40.86
CA ALA A 17 56.23 3.60 39.49
C ALA A 17 55.95 5.00 38.95
N THR A 18 57.02 5.73 38.62
CA THR A 18 56.96 7.10 38.09
C THR A 18 56.37 7.12 36.68
N ALA A 19 55.73 8.23 36.32
CA ALA A 19 55.24 8.48 34.98
C ALA A 19 56.41 8.71 34.00
N SER A 20 57.06 7.63 33.56
CA SER A 20 58.25 7.72 32.69
C SER A 20 58.54 6.41 31.94
N GLN A 21 57.59 5.90 31.14
CA GLN A 21 57.81 5.04 29.95
C GLN A 21 56.46 4.60 29.34
N LEU A 22 55.86 5.47 28.51
CA LEU A 22 54.86 5.05 27.53
C LEU A 22 55.45 5.31 26.12
N PRO A 23 56.16 4.34 25.52
CA PRO A 23 56.59 4.43 24.14
C PRO A 23 55.36 4.28 23.24
N GLY A 24 55.02 5.35 22.53
CA GLY A 24 53.88 5.39 21.62
C GLY A 24 52.69 6.15 22.19
N VAL A 25 52.47 7.34 21.63
CA VAL A 25 51.12 7.90 21.51
C VAL A 25 50.33 6.95 20.61
N LEU A 26 49.71 5.93 21.19
CA LEU A 26 48.79 5.06 20.47
C LEU A 26 47.50 5.82 20.21
N LEU A 27 47.53 6.52 19.09
CA LEU A 27 46.44 6.71 18.14
C LEU A 27 45.06 6.26 18.64
N ASP A 28 44.20 7.25 18.83
CA ASP A 28 42.89 7.27 18.17
C ASP A 28 42.11 5.94 18.29
N SER A 29 41.77 5.56 19.52
CA SER A 29 40.95 4.38 19.80
C SER A 29 39.49 4.61 19.44
N ALA A 30 39.27 4.78 18.14
CA ALA A 30 38.04 4.67 17.39
C ALA A 30 36.80 5.39 17.93
N ALA A 31 36.32 6.34 17.12
CA ALA A 31 34.89 6.51 16.91
C ALA A 31 34.30 5.20 16.32
N MET A 32 34.16 4.16 17.14
CA MET A 32 33.50 2.92 16.74
C MET A 32 32.04 3.25 16.40
N GLY A 33 31.63 2.93 15.18
CA GLY A 33 30.24 3.07 14.77
C GLY A 33 29.34 2.28 15.72
N ILE A 34 28.29 2.93 16.22
CA ILE A 34 27.27 2.28 17.03
C ILE A 34 26.67 1.15 16.18
N ASP A 35 26.77 -0.09 16.66
CA ASP A 35 26.10 -1.21 16.01
C ASP A 35 24.58 -1.03 16.16
N LEU A 36 23.88 -1.11 15.05
CA LEU A 36 22.46 -0.83 14.93
C LEU A 36 21.82 -2.01 14.23
N ASP A 37 20.96 -2.77 14.93
CA ASP A 37 20.20 -3.94 14.43
C ASP A 37 19.57 -3.77 13.03
N ARG A 38 19.38 -2.52 12.58
CA ARG A 38 18.80 -2.16 11.28
C ARG A 38 19.60 -1.06 10.58
N HIS A 39 20.75 -1.43 10.02
CA HIS A 39 21.65 -0.51 9.28
C HIS A 39 21.01 0.27 8.12
N HIS A 40 19.84 -0.11 7.58
CA HIS A 40 19.24 0.52 6.40
C HIS A 40 17.71 0.70 6.44
N VAL A 41 17.17 1.39 7.45
CA VAL A 41 15.72 1.68 7.54
C VAL A 41 15.28 2.69 6.47
N ARG A 42 14.80 2.20 5.32
CA ARG A 42 14.25 3.03 4.22
C ARG A 42 12.72 2.95 4.16
N SER A 43 12.05 4.08 3.96
CA SER A 43 10.59 4.12 3.79
C SER A 43 10.18 3.65 2.39
N THR A 44 9.65 2.44 2.29
CA THR A 44 9.13 1.84 1.03
C THR A 44 7.87 2.54 0.50
N HIS A 45 7.21 3.37 1.31
CA HIS A 45 5.98 4.04 0.94
C HIS A 45 6.23 5.28 0.06
N ARG A 46 5.44 5.40 -1.02
CA ARG A 46 5.45 6.58 -1.90
C ARG A 46 4.92 7.80 -1.14
N LYS A 47 5.67 8.90 -1.20
CA LYS A 47 5.31 10.20 -0.61
C LYS A 47 4.52 11.12 -1.57
N ALA A 48 4.52 10.80 -2.87
CA ALA A 48 3.90 11.56 -3.95
C ALA A 48 3.44 10.63 -5.09
N PRO A 49 2.50 11.04 -5.97
CA PRO A 49 2.20 10.30 -7.19
C PRO A 49 3.34 10.47 -8.22
N LYS A 50 3.67 9.41 -8.97
CA LYS A 50 4.61 9.49 -10.13
C LYS A 50 3.94 10.02 -11.41
N SER A 51 2.73 10.57 -11.33
CA SER A 51 1.98 11.01 -12.53
C SER A 51 1.91 12.53 -12.59
N GLU A 52 2.18 13.05 -13.78
CA GLU A 52 2.13 14.48 -14.13
C GLU A 52 0.70 15.01 -14.33
N ASN A 53 -0.33 14.17 -14.22
CA ASN A 53 -1.73 14.59 -14.37
C ASN A 53 -2.10 15.64 -13.30
N VAL A 54 -2.36 16.87 -13.75
CA VAL A 54 -2.67 18.04 -12.90
C VAL A 54 -3.88 17.79 -12.00
N TYR A 55 -4.97 17.21 -12.52
CA TYR A 55 -6.16 16.90 -11.73
C TYR A 55 -5.86 15.92 -10.58
N LEU A 56 -5.02 14.91 -10.82
CA LEU A 56 -4.58 13.99 -9.77
C LEU A 56 -3.73 14.71 -8.72
N GLN A 57 -2.87 15.66 -9.13
CA GLN A 57 -2.07 16.47 -8.21
C GLN A 57 -2.93 17.40 -7.34
N VAL A 58 -3.98 18.01 -7.92
CA VAL A 58 -4.94 18.84 -7.17
C VAL A 58 -5.72 18.00 -6.15
N LEU A 59 -6.25 16.83 -6.54
CA LEU A 59 -6.89 15.90 -5.62
C LEU A 59 -5.93 15.43 -4.50
N VAL A 60 -4.66 15.20 -4.82
CA VAL A 60 -3.62 14.90 -3.83
C VAL A 60 -3.39 16.06 -2.86
N LYS A 61 -3.36 17.32 -3.33
CA LYS A 61 -3.24 18.50 -2.46
C LYS A 61 -4.43 18.58 -1.49
N LEU A 62 -5.66 18.39 -1.98
CA LEU A 62 -6.89 18.37 -1.18
C LEU A 62 -6.86 17.27 -0.10
N TYR A 63 -6.64 16.01 -0.47
CA TYR A 63 -6.59 14.91 0.51
C TYR A 63 -5.37 14.98 1.44
N ARG A 64 -4.27 15.65 1.04
CA ARG A 64 -3.12 15.93 1.93
C ARG A 64 -3.43 17.02 2.95
N PHE A 65 -4.29 17.99 2.61
CA PHE A 65 -4.82 18.95 3.57
C PHE A 65 -5.77 18.24 4.55
N LEU A 66 -6.78 17.52 4.04
CA LEU A 66 -7.75 16.79 4.86
C LEU A 66 -7.07 15.77 5.80
N ALA A 67 -6.16 14.93 5.31
CA ALA A 67 -5.47 13.94 6.14
C ALA A 67 -4.50 14.53 7.18
N ARG A 68 -4.22 15.85 7.15
CA ARG A 68 -3.45 16.59 8.17
C ARG A 68 -4.31 17.41 9.12
N ARG A 69 -5.53 17.80 8.70
CA ARG A 69 -6.46 18.64 9.47
C ARG A 69 -7.65 17.86 10.05
N THR A 70 -7.81 16.60 9.66
CA THR A 70 -8.82 15.68 10.20
C THR A 70 -8.15 14.39 10.65
N ASP A 71 -8.58 13.86 11.79
CA ASP A 71 -8.02 12.61 12.33
C ASP A 71 -8.53 11.34 11.64
N ALA A 72 -9.50 11.50 10.74
CA ALA A 72 -10.13 10.44 9.97
C ALA A 72 -9.11 9.54 9.23
N ASN A 73 -9.01 8.28 9.68
CA ASN A 73 -8.18 7.25 9.04
C ASN A 73 -8.56 7.00 7.58
N PHE A 74 -9.82 7.25 7.20
CA PHE A 74 -10.28 7.22 5.82
C PHE A 74 -9.41 8.10 4.90
N ASN A 75 -9.20 9.37 5.24
CA ASN A 75 -8.42 10.31 4.43
C ASN A 75 -6.95 9.89 4.27
N LYS A 76 -6.36 9.35 5.34
CA LYS A 76 -5.00 8.78 5.34
C LYS A 76 -4.90 7.59 4.35
N VAL A 77 -5.92 6.73 4.30
CA VAL A 77 -5.99 5.61 3.34
C VAL A 77 -6.28 6.07 1.90
N VAL A 78 -7.16 7.05 1.71
CA VAL A 78 -7.45 7.64 0.38
C VAL A 78 -6.18 8.24 -0.23
N LEU A 79 -5.45 9.07 0.52
CA LEU A 79 -4.20 9.69 0.08
C LEU A 79 -3.15 8.63 -0.29
N ARG A 80 -2.94 7.60 0.55
CA ARG A 80 -2.05 6.47 0.25
C ARG A 80 -2.43 5.74 -1.05
N ARG A 81 -3.73 5.60 -1.33
CA ARG A 81 -4.24 4.96 -2.57
C ARG A 81 -4.08 5.86 -3.80
N LEU A 82 -4.18 7.20 -3.68
CA LEU A 82 -3.92 8.12 -4.80
C LEU A 82 -2.47 8.03 -5.32
N PHE A 83 -1.49 7.79 -4.43
CA PHE A 83 -0.06 7.61 -4.81
C PHE A 83 0.26 6.28 -5.52
N MET A 84 -0.67 5.31 -5.49
CA MET A 84 -0.44 3.98 -6.06
C MET A 84 -0.34 4.01 -7.59
N SER A 85 0.48 3.12 -8.16
CA SER A 85 0.49 2.88 -9.61
C SER A 85 -0.83 2.28 -10.11
N ARG A 86 -1.12 2.41 -11.42
CA ARG A 86 -2.33 1.86 -12.07
C ARG A 86 -2.53 0.36 -11.76
N ILE A 87 -1.45 -0.43 -11.74
CA ILE A 87 -1.47 -1.85 -11.35
C ILE A 87 -2.02 -2.09 -9.93
N ASN A 88 -1.75 -1.18 -8.99
CA ASN A 88 -2.19 -1.28 -7.60
C ASN A 88 -3.57 -0.64 -7.34
N ARG A 89 -4.11 0.07 -8.34
CA ARG A 89 -5.49 0.60 -8.45
C ARG A 89 -6.27 -0.17 -9.53
N PRO A 90 -6.53 -1.48 -9.36
CA PRO A 90 -7.30 -2.27 -10.32
C PRO A 90 -8.73 -1.73 -10.49
N PRO A 91 -9.35 -1.90 -11.67
CA PRO A 91 -10.74 -1.51 -11.89
C PRO A 91 -11.71 -2.32 -11.03
N VAL A 92 -12.92 -1.79 -10.86
CA VAL A 92 -14.02 -2.42 -10.10
C VAL A 92 -15.27 -2.46 -10.97
N SER A 93 -15.90 -3.64 -11.08
CA SER A 93 -17.15 -3.81 -11.81
C SER A 93 -18.37 -3.39 -10.99
N LEU A 94 -19.47 -2.98 -11.66
CA LEU A 94 -20.76 -2.73 -11.01
C LEU A 94 -21.27 -3.95 -10.23
N SER A 95 -21.11 -5.16 -10.77
CA SER A 95 -21.42 -6.42 -10.09
C SER A 95 -20.74 -6.53 -8.72
N ARG A 96 -19.44 -6.22 -8.63
CA ARG A 96 -18.67 -6.27 -7.38
C ARG A 96 -19.05 -5.15 -6.40
N ILE A 97 -19.56 -4.02 -6.88
CA ILE A 97 -20.13 -2.96 -6.04
C ILE A 97 -21.45 -3.45 -5.45
N ALA A 98 -22.34 -4.02 -6.27
CA ALA A 98 -23.65 -4.51 -5.84
C ALA A 98 -23.54 -5.66 -4.82
N SER A 99 -22.69 -6.67 -5.06
CA SER A 99 -22.48 -7.78 -4.12
C SER A 99 -21.98 -7.32 -2.74
N ASN A 100 -21.16 -6.26 -2.71
CA ASN A 100 -20.62 -5.72 -1.45
C ASN A 100 -21.60 -4.79 -0.72
N LEU A 101 -22.78 -4.51 -1.30
CA LEU A 101 -23.82 -3.68 -0.71
C LEU A 101 -25.01 -4.50 -0.16
N ALA A 102 -24.95 -5.83 -0.29
CA ALA A 102 -25.92 -6.74 0.32
C ALA A 102 -25.96 -6.53 1.85
N ASP A 103 -27.13 -6.07 2.31
CA ASP A 103 -27.60 -6.00 3.69
C ASP A 103 -26.82 -5.10 4.67
N ALA A 104 -25.54 -5.33 4.94
CA ALA A 104 -24.81 -4.60 5.98
C ALA A 104 -24.48 -3.13 5.65
N HIS A 105 -24.58 -2.72 4.38
CA HIS A 105 -24.05 -1.44 3.88
C HIS A 105 -25.04 -0.63 3.02
N LYS A 106 -26.33 -0.95 3.09
CA LYS A 106 -27.41 -0.20 2.43
C LYS A 106 -27.31 1.31 2.79
N GLY A 107 -27.42 2.17 1.77
CA GLY A 107 -27.33 3.64 1.92
C GLY A 107 -25.92 4.24 2.03
N LYS A 108 -24.84 3.45 2.11
CA LYS A 108 -23.47 3.98 2.16
C LYS A 108 -22.96 4.42 0.78
N THR A 109 -22.21 5.52 0.74
CA THR A 109 -21.56 5.97 -0.50
C THR A 109 -20.33 5.11 -0.79
N VAL A 110 -20.29 4.45 -1.95
CA VAL A 110 -19.20 3.53 -2.30
C VAL A 110 -18.05 4.30 -2.92
N VAL A 111 -16.84 4.15 -2.38
CA VAL A 111 -15.65 4.92 -2.80
C VAL A 111 -14.64 3.99 -3.48
N VAL A 112 -14.30 4.29 -4.74
CA VAL A 112 -13.38 3.49 -5.57
C VAL A 112 -12.25 4.37 -6.11
N ILE A 113 -11.05 4.21 -5.55
CA ILE A 113 -9.85 4.94 -6.02
C ILE A 113 -9.22 4.18 -7.19
N GLY A 114 -9.92 4.22 -8.32
CA GLY A 114 -9.62 3.52 -9.55
C GLY A 114 -10.69 3.81 -10.61
N THR A 115 -10.77 2.95 -11.62
CA THR A 115 -11.81 3.03 -12.66
C THR A 115 -12.98 2.12 -12.29
N VAL A 116 -14.21 2.64 -12.33
CA VAL A 116 -15.43 1.83 -12.28
C VAL A 116 -15.80 1.42 -13.71
N THR A 117 -16.06 0.13 -13.91
CA THR A 117 -16.40 -0.48 -15.20
C THR A 117 -17.78 -1.14 -15.14
N ASP A 118 -18.45 -1.18 -16.27
CA ASP A 118 -19.72 -1.90 -16.43
C ASP A 118 -19.51 -3.43 -16.38
N ASP A 119 -20.58 -4.17 -16.10
CA ASP A 119 -20.67 -5.62 -16.24
C ASP A 119 -22.07 -5.98 -16.75
N ASN A 120 -22.15 -6.36 -18.03
CA ASN A 120 -23.42 -6.66 -18.71
C ASN A 120 -24.16 -7.86 -18.10
N ARG A 121 -23.48 -8.70 -17.31
CA ARG A 121 -24.07 -9.85 -16.62
C ARG A 121 -25.03 -9.46 -15.49
N LEU A 122 -24.81 -8.31 -14.86
CA LEU A 122 -25.75 -7.75 -13.90
C LEU A 122 -26.87 -7.08 -14.71
N LEU A 123 -28.07 -7.65 -14.75
CA LEU A 123 -29.18 -7.11 -15.55
C LEU A 123 -29.73 -5.81 -14.93
N ASN A 124 -30.17 -5.89 -13.67
CA ASN A 124 -30.71 -4.78 -12.91
C ASN A 124 -29.63 -4.19 -11.99
N VAL A 125 -29.30 -2.92 -12.17
CA VAL A 125 -28.37 -2.19 -11.29
C VAL A 125 -29.19 -1.56 -10.15
N PRO A 126 -28.84 -1.80 -8.88
CA PRO A 126 -29.53 -1.14 -7.76
C PRO A 126 -29.22 0.36 -7.73
N LYS A 127 -29.99 1.13 -6.95
CA LYS A 127 -29.69 2.55 -6.70
C LYS A 127 -28.39 2.67 -5.89
N LEU A 128 -27.34 3.23 -6.52
CA LEU A 128 -26.00 3.35 -5.96
C LEU A 128 -25.55 4.81 -5.96
N SER A 129 -24.94 5.29 -4.87
CA SER A 129 -24.10 6.49 -4.89
C SER A 129 -22.63 6.05 -4.87
N VAL A 130 -21.89 6.36 -5.95
CA VAL A 130 -20.52 5.87 -6.16
C VAL A 130 -19.60 7.04 -6.44
N ALA A 131 -18.53 7.16 -5.65
CA ALA A 131 -17.45 8.13 -5.87
C ALA A 131 -16.20 7.45 -6.45
N ALA A 132 -15.68 7.93 -7.58
CA ALA A 132 -14.50 7.32 -8.20
C ALA A 132 -13.58 8.31 -8.95
N LEU A 133 -12.39 7.84 -9.34
CA LEU A 133 -11.48 8.60 -10.20
C LEU A 133 -11.94 8.65 -11.67
N ARG A 134 -12.59 7.59 -12.16
CA ARG A 134 -13.11 7.51 -13.53
C ARG A 134 -14.23 6.48 -13.61
N PHE A 135 -15.27 6.80 -14.38
CA PHE A 135 -16.31 5.85 -14.81
C PHE A 135 -16.12 5.53 -16.30
N THR A 136 -16.50 4.33 -16.74
CA THR A 136 -16.78 4.11 -18.17
C THR A 136 -18.12 4.75 -18.54
N ALA A 137 -18.29 5.18 -19.78
CA ALA A 137 -19.53 5.83 -20.23
C ALA A 137 -20.76 4.93 -19.99
N THR A 138 -20.63 3.63 -20.29
CA THR A 138 -21.65 2.61 -20.02
C THR A 138 -21.97 2.48 -18.53
N ALA A 139 -20.97 2.44 -17.65
CA ALA A 139 -21.19 2.33 -16.21
C ALA A 139 -21.91 3.55 -15.64
N ARG A 140 -21.55 4.75 -16.10
CA ARG A 140 -22.21 6.00 -15.73
C ARG A 140 -23.69 5.98 -16.13
N ALA A 141 -23.97 5.75 -17.41
CA ALA A 141 -25.35 5.73 -17.93
C ALA A 141 -26.24 4.70 -17.21
N ARG A 142 -25.69 3.53 -16.82
CA ARG A 142 -26.44 2.52 -16.07
C ARG A 142 -26.68 2.87 -14.60
N ILE A 143 -25.74 3.54 -13.93
CA ILE A 143 -25.95 4.06 -12.57
C ILE A 143 -27.02 5.16 -12.58
N GLU A 144 -26.93 6.09 -13.52
CA GLU A 144 -27.88 7.21 -13.67
C GLU A 144 -29.29 6.71 -14.05
N LYS A 145 -29.39 5.74 -14.97
CA LYS A 145 -30.67 5.07 -15.31
C LYS A 145 -31.31 4.34 -14.12
N ALA A 146 -30.52 3.86 -13.15
CA ALA A 146 -31.01 3.27 -11.91
C ALA A 146 -31.41 4.31 -10.84
N GLY A 147 -31.41 5.61 -11.17
CA GLY A 147 -31.62 6.70 -10.21
C GLY A 147 -30.50 6.82 -9.18
N GLY A 148 -29.32 6.26 -9.48
CA GLY A 148 -28.09 6.41 -8.71
C GLY A 148 -27.31 7.66 -9.10
N GLU A 149 -26.17 7.86 -8.44
CA GLU A 149 -25.35 9.06 -8.56
C GLU A 149 -23.88 8.70 -8.80
N THR A 150 -23.24 9.35 -9.78
CA THR A 150 -21.80 9.26 -9.99
C THR A 150 -21.08 10.51 -9.48
N LEU A 151 -20.24 10.34 -8.47
CA LEU A 151 -19.54 11.40 -7.77
C LEU A 151 -18.04 11.43 -8.12
N THR A 152 -17.47 12.62 -8.14
CA THR A 152 -16.02 12.83 -8.10
C THR A 152 -15.50 12.78 -6.66
N LEU A 153 -14.18 12.64 -6.48
CA LEU A 153 -13.59 12.58 -5.13
C LEU A 153 -13.56 13.96 -4.43
N ASP A 154 -13.52 15.04 -5.19
CA ASP A 154 -13.69 16.42 -4.72
C ASP A 154 -15.13 16.68 -4.22
N GLN A 155 -16.16 16.27 -4.97
CA GLN A 155 -17.55 16.32 -4.51
C GLN A 155 -17.77 15.48 -3.22
N LEU A 156 -17.17 14.28 -3.16
CA LEU A 156 -17.18 13.46 -1.95
C LEU A 156 -16.53 14.17 -0.76
N ALA A 157 -15.40 14.84 -0.98
CA ALA A 157 -14.69 15.56 0.07
C ALA A 157 -15.49 16.75 0.64
N LEU A 158 -16.33 17.39 -0.18
CA LEU A 158 -17.26 18.43 0.29
C LEU A 158 -18.42 17.85 1.11
N ARG A 159 -19.00 16.72 0.69
CA ARG A 159 -20.14 16.09 1.39
C ARG A 159 -19.76 15.36 2.68
N ALA A 160 -18.63 14.66 2.66
CA ALA A 160 -18.17 13.79 3.75
C ALA A 160 -16.67 13.97 4.00
N PRO A 161 -16.21 15.14 4.50
CA PRO A 161 -14.79 15.42 4.72
C PRO A 161 -14.12 14.46 5.71
N THR A 162 -14.89 13.82 6.59
CA THR A 162 -14.44 12.77 7.53
C THR A 162 -14.54 11.34 6.97
N GLY A 163 -15.19 11.15 5.83
CA GLY A 163 -15.49 9.82 5.28
C GLY A 163 -16.62 9.07 5.98
N ALA A 164 -17.45 9.75 6.80
CA ALA A 164 -18.63 9.16 7.42
C ALA A 164 -19.58 8.54 6.36
N ASN A 165 -20.21 7.42 6.70
CA ASN A 165 -21.11 6.65 5.82
C ASN A 165 -20.53 6.25 4.45
N THR A 166 -19.21 6.15 4.32
CA THR A 166 -18.54 5.64 3.10
C THR A 166 -18.13 4.17 3.19
N LEU A 167 -18.07 3.49 2.05
CA LEU A 167 -17.54 2.13 1.90
C LEU A 167 -16.36 2.14 0.92
N LEU A 168 -15.13 2.03 1.42
CA LEU A 168 -13.91 2.17 0.63
C LEU A 168 -13.46 0.84 -0.04
N LEU A 169 -14.02 0.54 -1.20
CA LEU A 169 -13.75 -0.70 -1.93
C LEU A 169 -12.39 -0.75 -2.63
N ARG A 170 -11.96 -1.96 -3.00
CA ARG A 170 -10.76 -2.23 -3.80
C ARG A 170 -11.04 -3.35 -4.80
N GLY A 171 -10.62 -3.16 -6.05
CA GLY A 171 -10.69 -4.20 -7.08
C GLY A 171 -9.72 -5.37 -6.84
N PRO A 172 -9.93 -6.50 -7.52
CA PRO A 172 -9.08 -7.68 -7.39
C PRO A 172 -7.71 -7.44 -8.02
N LYS A 173 -6.67 -7.20 -7.21
CA LYS A 173 -5.30 -6.97 -7.67
C LYS A 173 -4.67 -8.21 -8.33
N ASN A 174 -5.00 -9.40 -7.81
CA ASN A 174 -4.31 -10.65 -8.15
C ASN A 174 -4.90 -11.36 -9.39
N ALA A 175 -6.04 -10.91 -9.92
CA ALA A 175 -6.69 -11.51 -11.10
C ALA A 175 -5.99 -11.19 -12.45
N ARG A 176 -4.76 -10.65 -12.41
CA ARG A 176 -3.98 -10.28 -13.61
C ARG A 176 -3.23 -11.50 -14.14
N GLU A 177 -3.15 -11.63 -15.46
CA GLU A 177 -2.45 -12.75 -16.11
C GLU A 177 -1.00 -12.90 -15.65
N ALA A 178 -0.26 -11.81 -15.50
CA ALA A 178 1.11 -11.82 -14.99
C ALA A 178 1.27 -12.53 -13.63
N VAL A 179 0.25 -12.48 -12.76
CA VAL A 179 0.30 -13.12 -11.44
C VAL A 179 0.22 -14.65 -11.54
N LYS A 180 -0.40 -15.20 -12.60
CA LYS A 180 -0.44 -16.66 -12.88
C LYS A 180 0.91 -17.23 -13.30
N HIS A 181 1.85 -16.37 -13.68
CA HIS A 181 3.23 -16.75 -14.05
C HIS A 181 4.24 -16.52 -12.90
N PHE A 182 3.81 -15.92 -11.79
CA PHE A 182 4.65 -15.73 -10.61
C PHE A 182 4.74 -17.03 -9.80
N GLY A 183 5.77 -17.13 -8.96
CA GLY A 183 6.14 -18.37 -8.28
C GLY A 183 7.30 -19.11 -8.97
N PHE A 184 8.01 -19.90 -8.18
CA PHE A 184 9.15 -20.71 -8.57
C PHE A 184 8.96 -22.14 -8.05
N GLY A 185 9.55 -23.12 -8.72
CA GLY A 185 9.52 -24.54 -8.34
C GLY A 185 8.39 -25.36 -8.97
N PRO A 186 8.56 -26.70 -9.00
CA PRO A 186 7.55 -27.65 -9.47
C PRO A 186 6.28 -27.63 -8.58
N HIS A 187 5.19 -28.21 -9.08
CA HIS A 187 3.87 -28.31 -8.41
C HIS A 187 3.19 -26.98 -8.02
N SER A 188 3.68 -25.84 -8.51
CA SER A 188 3.14 -24.50 -8.19
C SER A 188 1.88 -24.08 -8.98
N HIS A 189 1.28 -24.98 -9.78
CA HIS A 189 0.21 -24.69 -10.77
C HIS A 189 0.44 -23.45 -11.66
N LYS A 190 1.70 -23.04 -11.79
CA LYS A 190 2.14 -21.87 -12.55
C LYS A 190 1.86 -22.04 -14.04
N LYS A 191 1.31 -21.01 -14.68
CA LYS A 191 1.14 -20.99 -16.13
C LYS A 191 2.51 -20.84 -16.80
N PRO A 192 2.88 -21.70 -17.77
CA PRO A 192 4.11 -21.54 -18.54
C PRO A 192 4.03 -20.32 -19.47
N TYR A 193 5.17 -19.71 -19.77
CA TYR A 193 5.29 -18.70 -20.82
C TYR A 193 5.39 -19.40 -22.18
N VAL A 194 4.33 -19.37 -22.98
CA VAL A 194 4.29 -20.00 -24.31
C VAL A 194 3.77 -18.98 -25.32
N ARG A 195 4.39 -18.91 -26.51
CA ARG A 195 4.03 -17.94 -27.57
C ARG A 195 2.65 -18.24 -28.17
N SER A 196 2.32 -19.52 -28.35
CA SER A 196 1.04 -20.00 -28.87
C SER A 196 0.56 -21.21 -28.05
N LYS A 197 -0.74 -21.50 -28.11
CA LYS A 197 -1.36 -22.61 -27.36
C LYS A 197 -1.89 -23.64 -28.36
N GLY A 198 -1.44 -24.89 -28.25
CA GLY A 198 -1.89 -26.00 -29.09
C GLY A 198 -1.33 -27.33 -28.60
N HIS A 199 -1.84 -28.44 -29.13
CA HIS A 199 -1.44 -29.80 -28.73
C HIS A 199 0.04 -30.11 -29.03
N ILE A 200 0.54 -29.61 -30.18
CA ILE A 200 1.92 -29.82 -30.67
C ILE A 200 2.96 -29.06 -29.82
N LEU A 201 2.54 -28.04 -29.07
CA LEU A 201 3.41 -27.28 -28.17
C LEU A 201 3.09 -27.65 -26.72
N PRO A 202 3.58 -28.82 -26.22
CA PRO A 202 3.47 -29.14 -24.82
C PRO A 202 4.20 -28.09 -24.00
N SER A 203 3.73 -27.87 -22.77
CA SER A 203 4.40 -27.02 -21.77
C SER A 203 5.85 -27.41 -21.49
N ALA A 204 6.26 -28.62 -21.89
CA ALA A 204 7.63 -29.14 -21.79
C ALA A 204 8.69 -28.32 -22.57
N PHE A 205 8.36 -27.71 -23.72
CA PHE A 205 9.33 -26.94 -24.52
C PHE A 205 9.54 -25.49 -24.04
N ALA A 206 8.70 -25.01 -23.11
CA ALA A 206 8.67 -23.61 -22.68
C ALA A 206 9.83 -23.20 -21.73
N SER A 207 10.58 -24.16 -21.19
CA SER A 207 11.70 -23.92 -20.27
C SER A 207 13.03 -23.56 -20.97
N ILE A 208 13.15 -23.85 -22.27
CA ILE A 208 14.41 -23.71 -23.03
C ILE A 208 14.64 -22.26 -23.49
N LEU A 209 13.59 -21.42 -23.54
CA LEU A 209 13.68 -20.00 -23.89
C LEU A 209 13.70 -19.09 -22.65
N ASN A 210 14.66 -19.33 -21.76
CA ASN A 210 15.16 -18.29 -20.86
C ASN A 210 16.26 -17.50 -21.61
N PRO A 211 16.01 -16.27 -22.09
CA PRO A 211 17.10 -15.33 -22.35
C PRO A 211 17.67 -14.92 -20.98
N ALA A 212 18.70 -15.64 -20.54
CA ALA A 212 19.41 -15.35 -19.30
C ALA A 212 20.50 -14.30 -19.55
N THR A 213 20.09 -13.05 -19.80
CA THR A 213 20.81 -11.77 -19.53
C THR A 213 19.89 -10.60 -19.87
#